data_AF-A0A517XZL1-F1
#
_entry.id   AF-A0A517XZL1-F1
#
_cell.length_a   1.000
_cell.length_b   1.000
_cell.length_c   1.000
_cell.angle_alpha   90.00
_cell.angle_beta   90.00
_cell.angle_gamma   90.00
#
_symmetry.space_group_name_H-M   'P 1'
#
loop_
_entity.id
_entity.type
_entity.pdbx_description
1 polymer ?
#
loop_
_entity_poly.entity_id
_entity_poly.type
_entity_poly.pdbx_seq_one_letter_code
_entity_poly.pdbx_strand_id
1 'polypeptide(L)'
;MPTGPEIILTLKVLVAAVTVILAASLAALAAGRPRLHGRLNTVFFVLTMSTVVGFEALLQFVDVKSAFDPAAREALRVHLWFAVPSAVLLPAMFVTGVRRRKRLHLGLAAVFALLWAGTFVTGVFFLPHS
;
A
#
# COMPACT_ATOMS: atom_id res chain seq x y z
N MET A 1 9.29 -21.43 8.69
CA MET A 1 8.22 -20.57 8.12
C MET A 1 8.13 -19.31 8.96
N PRO A 2 7.91 -18.12 8.37
CA PRO A 2 7.77 -16.91 9.15
C PRO A 2 6.52 -17.01 10.05
N THR A 3 6.67 -16.57 11.30
CA THR A 3 5.62 -16.53 12.32
C THR A 3 4.66 -15.36 12.08
N GLY A 4 3.48 -15.37 12.73
CA GLY A 4 2.52 -14.26 12.64
C GLY A 4 3.13 -12.88 12.91
N PRO A 5 3.89 -12.70 14.01
CA PRO A 5 4.57 -11.44 14.32
C PRO A 5 5.59 -11.01 13.24
N GLU A 6 6.39 -11.94 12.72
CA GLU A 6 7.37 -11.64 11.66
C GLU A 6 6.70 -11.21 10.34
N ILE A 7 5.56 -11.83 10.01
CA ILE A 7 4.76 -11.46 8.84
C ILE A 7 4.22 -10.04 9.00
N ILE A 8 3.67 -9.70 10.17
CA ILE A 8 3.18 -8.34 10.43
C ILE A 8 4.31 -7.32 10.43
N LEU A 9 5.44 -7.60 11.08
CA LEU A 9 6.60 -6.72 11.07
C LEU A 9 7.10 -6.45 9.64
N THR A 10 7.16 -7.50 8.83
CA THR A 10 7.52 -7.40 7.41
C THR A 10 6.53 -6.49 6.66
N LEU A 11 5.22 -6.69 6.85
CA LEU A 11 4.19 -5.85 6.26
C LEU A 11 4.36 -4.37 6.65
N LYS A 12 4.64 -4.08 7.93
CA LYS A 12 4.88 -2.71 8.42
C LYS A 12 6.06 -2.06 7.73
N VAL A 13 7.18 -2.76 7.64
CA VAL A 13 8.40 -2.25 6.98
C VAL A 13 8.11 -1.96 5.51
N LEU A 14 7.44 -2.87 4.81
CA LEU A 14 7.08 -2.69 3.40
C LEU A 14 6.16 -1.47 3.22
N VAL A 15 5.07 -1.36 3.99
CA VAL A 15 4.12 -0.24 3.94
C VAL A 15 4.82 1.10 4.25
N ALA A 16 5.70 1.13 5.25
CA ALA A 16 6.47 2.33 5.56
C ALA A 16 7.41 2.72 4.40
N ALA A 17 8.15 1.76 3.84
CA ALA A 17 9.06 1.99 2.74
C ALA A 17 8.35 2.54 1.50
N VAL A 18 7.24 1.91 1.08
CA VAL A 18 6.48 2.41 -0.08
C VAL A 18 5.81 3.75 0.21
N THR A 19 5.44 4.06 1.45
CA THR A 19 4.92 5.38 1.85
C THR A 19 5.99 6.47 1.73
N VAL A 20 7.24 6.18 2.09
CA VAL A 20 8.36 7.12 1.87
C VAL A 20 8.56 7.40 0.38
N ILE A 21 8.48 6.37 -0.47
CA ILE A 21 8.58 6.54 -1.93
C ILE A 21 7.42 7.40 -2.46
N LEU A 22 6.20 7.17 -1.98
CA LEU A 22 5.03 7.98 -2.35
C LEU A 22 5.22 9.45 -1.94
N ALA A 23 5.67 9.70 -0.70
CA ALA A 23 5.95 11.06 -0.23
C ALA A 23 7.04 11.74 -1.08
N ALA A 24 8.13 11.03 -1.40
CA ALA A 24 9.17 11.53 -2.29
C ALA A 24 8.64 11.82 -3.71
N SER A 25 7.72 11.01 -4.22
CA SER A 25 7.05 11.22 -5.51
C SER A 25 6.21 12.49 -5.52
N LEU A 26 5.48 12.77 -4.44
CA LEU A 26 4.72 14.01 -4.27
C LEU A 26 5.64 15.22 -4.13
N ALA A 27 6.73 15.11 -3.37
CA ALA A 27 7.74 16.16 -3.25
C ALA A 27 8.39 16.48 -4.61
N ALA A 28 8.68 15.46 -5.42
CA ALA A 28 9.19 15.64 -6.78
C ALA A 28 8.18 16.41 -7.68
N LEU A 29 6.89 16.14 -7.53
CA LEU A 29 5.85 16.87 -8.24
C LEU A 29 5.78 18.33 -7.78
N ALA A 30 5.80 18.57 -6.47
CA ALA A 30 5.82 19.92 -5.88
C ALA A 30 7.06 20.73 -6.30
N ALA A 31 8.21 20.06 -6.49
CA ALA A 31 9.43 20.65 -7.01
C ALA A 31 9.43 20.85 -8.55
N GLY A 32 8.30 20.69 -9.23
CA GLY A 32 8.19 20.88 -10.68
C GLY A 32 8.90 19.81 -11.52
N ARG A 33 9.14 18.60 -10.97
CA ARG A 33 9.84 17.49 -11.63
C ARG A 33 8.86 16.35 -11.99
N PRO A 34 7.94 16.53 -12.97
CA PRO A 34 6.91 15.54 -13.29
C PRO A 34 7.48 14.22 -13.83
N ARG A 35 8.66 14.23 -14.46
CA ARG A 35 9.34 13.00 -14.90
C ARG A 35 9.81 12.15 -13.71
N LEU A 36 10.31 12.79 -12.65
CA LEU A 36 10.74 12.10 -11.44
C LEU A 36 9.55 11.55 -10.67
N HIS A 37 8.47 12.33 -10.54
CA HIS A 37 7.19 11.87 -10.01
C HIS A 37 6.70 10.60 -10.73
N GLY A 38 6.70 10.60 -12.06
CA GLY A 38 6.32 9.42 -12.85
C GLY A 38 7.20 8.19 -12.56
N ARG A 39 8.52 8.36 -12.49
CA ARG A 39 9.46 7.26 -12.17
C ARG A 39 9.25 6.70 -10.78
N LEU A 40 9.13 7.57 -9.77
CA LEU A 40 8.90 7.17 -8.38
C LEU A 40 7.54 6.47 -8.22
N ASN A 41 6.49 6.98 -8.88
CA ASN A 41 5.18 6.32 -8.88
C ASN A 41 5.19 4.96 -9.56
N THR A 42 6.00 4.75 -10.61
CA THR A 42 6.17 3.41 -11.19
C THR A 42 6.82 2.45 -10.21
N VAL A 43 7.89 2.88 -9.51
CA VAL A 43 8.55 2.06 -8.48
C VAL A 43 7.57 1.73 -7.35
N PHE A 44 6.87 2.74 -6.84
CA PHE A 44 5.82 2.60 -5.83
C PHE A 44 4.74 1.60 -6.25
N PHE A 45 4.23 1.73 -7.48
CA PHE A 45 3.22 0.83 -8.03
C PHE A 45 3.73 -0.62 -8.09
N VAL A 46 4.91 -0.84 -8.68
CA VAL A 46 5.48 -2.19 -8.82
C VAL A 46 5.71 -2.83 -7.46
N LEU A 47 6.32 -2.12 -6.51
CA LEU A 47 6.57 -2.66 -5.17
C LEU A 47 5.26 -2.97 -4.43
N THR A 48 4.27 -2.10 -4.53
CA THR A 48 2.97 -2.32 -3.87
C THR A 48 2.23 -3.50 -4.47
N MET A 49 2.16 -3.60 -5.81
CA MET A 49 1.50 -4.72 -6.47
C MET A 49 2.22 -6.04 -6.22
N SER A 50 3.56 -6.05 -6.20
CA SER A 50 4.34 -7.22 -5.81
C SER A 50 4.08 -7.63 -4.37
N THR A 51 3.89 -6.67 -3.46
CA THR A 51 3.53 -6.96 -2.06
C THR A 51 2.15 -7.60 -1.97
N VAL A 52 1.15 -7.06 -2.68
CA VAL A 52 -0.21 -7.62 -2.71
C VAL A 52 -0.20 -9.06 -3.25
N VAL A 53 0.44 -9.29 -4.40
CA VAL A 53 0.54 -10.64 -5.00
C VAL A 53 1.34 -11.59 -4.12
N GLY A 54 2.46 -11.13 -3.55
CA GLY A 54 3.30 -11.95 -2.67
C GLY A 54 2.58 -12.37 -1.39
N PHE A 55 1.82 -11.46 -0.77
CA PHE A 55 1.01 -11.79 0.41
C PHE A 55 -0.16 -12.71 0.06
N GLU A 56 -0.84 -12.50 -1.06
CA GLU A 56 -1.89 -13.40 -1.52
C GLU A 56 -1.35 -14.83 -1.72
N ALA A 57 -0.21 -14.97 -2.40
CA ALA A 57 0.45 -16.26 -2.56
C ALA A 57 0.84 -16.86 -1.21
N LEU A 58 1.44 -16.09 -0.30
CA LEU A 58 1.80 -16.58 1.04
C LEU A 58 0.58 -17.12 1.79
N LEU A 59 -0.55 -16.43 1.74
CA LEU A 59 -1.79 -16.82 2.40
C LEU A 59 -2.43 -18.09 1.81
N GLN A 60 -2.11 -18.45 0.57
CA GLN A 60 -2.56 -19.71 -0.04
C GLN A 60 -1.78 -20.92 0.50
N PHE A 61 -0.54 -20.73 0.97
CA PHE A 61 0.32 -21.81 1.45
C PHE A 61 0.50 -21.83 2.98
N VAL A 62 0.17 -20.74 3.66
CA VAL A 62 0.35 -20.58 5.11
C VAL A 62 -0.95 -20.10 5.74
N ASP A 63 -1.48 -20.85 6.73
CA ASP A 63 -2.61 -20.39 7.54
C ASP A 63 -2.15 -19.35 8.56
N VAL A 64 -1.87 -18.15 8.07
CA VAL A 64 -1.48 -16.98 8.89
C VAL A 64 -2.63 -16.57 9.83
N LYS A 65 -3.89 -16.91 9.50
CA LYS A 65 -5.07 -16.55 10.32
C LYS A 65 -5.10 -17.31 11.64
N SER A 66 -4.61 -18.54 11.66
CA SER A 66 -4.46 -19.33 12.90
C SER A 66 -3.43 -18.70 13.85
N ALA A 67 -2.43 -17.99 13.32
CA ALA A 67 -1.37 -17.34 14.08
C ALA A 67 -1.79 -15.99 14.72
N PHE A 68 -2.98 -15.47 14.38
CA PHE A 68 -3.47 -14.21 14.93
C PHE A 68 -4.49 -14.43 16.05
N ASP A 69 -4.34 -13.71 17.15
CA ASP A 69 -5.38 -13.62 18.17
C ASP A 69 -6.62 -12.85 17.64
N PRO A 70 -7.77 -12.87 18.35
CA PRO A 70 -8.98 -12.17 17.90
C PRO A 70 -8.78 -10.67 17.66
N ALA A 71 -7.97 -9.98 18.47
CA ALA A 71 -7.73 -8.54 18.35
C ALA A 71 -6.89 -8.22 17.10
N ALA A 72 -5.85 -8.99 16.82
CA ALA A 72 -5.02 -8.90 15.63
C ALA A 72 -5.83 -9.14 14.35
N ARG A 73 -6.77 -10.09 14.37
CA ARG A 73 -7.69 -10.34 13.23
C ARG A 73 -8.62 -9.16 12.98
N GLU A 74 -9.13 -8.53 14.03
CA GLU A 74 -9.98 -7.35 13.91
C GLU A 74 -9.20 -6.16 13.36
N ALA A 75 -8.01 -5.88 13.91
CA ALA A 75 -7.12 -4.84 13.41
C ALA A 75 -6.74 -5.05 11.93
N LEU A 76 -6.44 -6.29 11.54
CA LEU A 76 -6.17 -6.66 10.14
C LEU A 76 -7.39 -6.42 9.25
N ARG A 77 -8.61 -6.76 9.72
CA ARG A 77 -9.83 -6.50 8.97
C ARG A 77 -10.04 -5.01 8.73
N VAL A 78 -9.82 -4.18 9.75
CA VAL A 78 -9.89 -2.72 9.61
C VAL A 78 -8.86 -2.21 8.61
N HIS A 79 -7.62 -2.71 8.68
CA HIS A 79 -6.58 -2.35 7.71
C HIS A 79 -6.97 -2.69 6.26
N LEU A 80 -7.54 -3.88 6.03
CA LEU A 80 -7.94 -4.33 4.69
C LEU A 80 -9.05 -3.47 4.07
N TRP A 81 -9.94 -2.87 4.87
CA TRP A 81 -10.94 -1.91 4.38
C TRP A 81 -10.33 -0.67 3.70
N PHE A 82 -9.10 -0.31 4.05
CA PHE A 82 -8.36 0.77 3.40
C PHE A 82 -7.41 0.24 2.32
N ALA A 83 -6.70 -0.85 2.62
CA ALA A 83 -5.65 -1.39 1.76
C ALA A 83 -6.20 -1.96 0.45
N VAL A 84 -7.31 -2.71 0.49
CA VAL A 84 -7.88 -3.37 -0.70
C VAL A 84 -8.40 -2.33 -1.71
N PRO A 85 -9.23 -1.34 -1.33
CA PRO A 85 -9.62 -0.29 -2.25
C PRO A 85 -8.44 0.52 -2.80
N SER A 86 -7.41 0.78 -1.98
CA SER A 86 -6.18 1.45 -2.42
C SER A 86 -5.46 0.65 -3.51
N ALA A 87 -5.31 -0.67 -3.32
CA ALA A 87 -4.67 -1.56 -4.29
C ALA A 87 -5.44 -1.63 -5.61
N VAL A 88 -6.77 -1.60 -5.57
CA VAL A 88 -7.63 -1.58 -6.78
C VAL A 88 -7.49 -0.25 -7.54
N LEU A 89 -7.34 0.88 -6.84
CA LEU A 89 -7.17 2.20 -7.46
C LEU A 89 -5.83 2.36 -8.18
N LEU A 90 -4.77 1.68 -7.70
CA LEU A 90 -3.42 1.82 -8.21
C LEU A 90 -3.28 1.55 -9.73
N PRO A 91 -3.80 0.44 -10.29
CA PRO A 91 -3.80 0.21 -11.74
C PRO A 91 -4.52 1.32 -12.52
N ALA A 92 -5.66 1.80 -12.02
CA ALA A 92 -6.40 2.88 -12.66
C ALA A 92 -5.60 4.19 -12.66
N MET A 93 -4.93 4.51 -11.55
CA MET A 93 -4.04 5.67 -11.45
C MET A 93 -2.83 5.55 -12.37
N PHE A 94 -2.21 4.37 -12.46
CA PHE A 94 -1.07 4.12 -13.34
C PHE A 94 -1.47 4.34 -14.80
N VAL A 95 -2.57 3.72 -15.24
CA VAL A 95 -3.09 3.85 -16.62
C VAL A 95 -3.45 5.30 -16.94
N THR A 96 -4.15 6.00 -16.04
CA THR A 96 -4.54 7.40 -16.26
C THR A 96 -3.35 8.35 -16.26
N GLY A 97 -2.33 8.09 -15.45
CA GLY A 97 -1.06 8.81 -15.41
C GLY A 97 -0.27 8.66 -16.72
N VAL A 98 -0.07 7.42 -17.18
CA VAL A 98 0.63 7.14 -18.45
C VAL A 98 -0.11 7.75 -19.64
N ARG A 99 -1.44 7.67 -19.67
CA ARG A 99 -2.30 8.27 -20.71
C ARG A 99 -2.50 9.78 -20.57
N ARG A 100 -1.86 10.42 -19.58
CA ARG A 100 -1.94 11.87 -19.31
C ARG A 100 -3.36 12.42 -19.14
N ARG A 101 -4.29 11.60 -18.64
CA ARG A 101 -5.69 12.00 -18.34
C ARG A 101 -5.77 12.76 -17.02
N LYS A 102 -5.25 13.98 -16.99
CA LYS A 102 -4.98 14.77 -15.77
C LYS A 102 -6.18 14.89 -14.81
N ARG A 103 -7.37 15.29 -15.30
CA ARG A 103 -8.55 15.49 -14.43
C ARG A 103 -8.95 14.20 -13.71
N LEU A 104 -9.02 13.10 -14.46
CA LEU A 104 -9.35 11.79 -13.90
C LEU A 104 -8.25 11.31 -12.93
N HIS A 105 -6.99 11.48 -13.30
CA HIS A 105 -5.86 11.11 -12.46
C HIS A 105 -5.87 11.86 -11.12
N LEU A 106 -6.15 13.17 -11.13
CA LEU A 106 -6.24 13.97 -9.90
C LEU A 106 -7.41 13.53 -9.00
N GLY A 107 -8.58 13.24 -9.58
CA GLY A 107 -9.71 12.70 -8.81
C GLY A 107 -9.38 11.36 -8.16
N LEU A 108 -8.77 10.44 -8.92
CA LEU A 108 -8.31 9.16 -8.39
C LEU A 108 -7.22 9.32 -7.32
N ALA A 109 -6.29 10.26 -7.53
CA ALA A 109 -5.20 10.53 -6.59
C ALA A 109 -5.72 11.05 -5.24
N ALA A 110 -6.75 11.90 -5.24
CA ALA A 110 -7.36 12.39 -4.01
C ALA A 110 -8.02 11.26 -3.20
N VAL A 111 -8.81 10.41 -3.88
CA VAL A 111 -9.44 9.25 -3.24
C VAL A 111 -8.38 8.26 -2.72
N PHE A 112 -7.36 8.00 -3.55
CA PHE A 112 -6.25 7.14 -3.18
C PHE A 112 -5.48 7.68 -1.97
N ALA A 113 -5.21 8.99 -1.90
CA ALA A 113 -4.49 9.58 -0.77
C ALA A 113 -5.24 9.37 0.56
N LEU A 114 -6.57 9.51 0.56
CA LEU A 114 -7.40 9.24 1.74
C LEU A 114 -7.30 7.77 2.18
N LEU A 115 -7.46 6.84 1.23
CA LEU A 115 -7.41 5.40 1.52
C LEU A 115 -6.00 4.95 1.90
N TRP A 116 -4.97 5.52 1.28
CA TRP A 116 -3.57 5.23 1.58
C TRP A 116 -3.20 5.72 2.98
N ALA A 117 -3.67 6.91 3.38
CA ALA A 117 -3.48 7.40 4.74
C ALA A 117 -4.07 6.41 5.77
N GLY A 118 -5.28 5.90 5.52
CA GLY A 118 -5.88 4.84 6.35
C GLY A 118 -5.05 3.56 6.35
N THR A 119 -4.55 3.13 5.19
CA THR A 119 -3.68 1.95 5.03
C THR A 119 -2.39 2.09 5.85
N PHE A 120 -1.72 3.24 5.77
CA PHE A 120 -0.50 3.54 6.51
C PHE A 120 -0.76 3.58 8.02
N VAL A 121 -1.78 4.34 8.46
CA VAL A 121 -2.09 4.50 9.89
C VAL A 121 -2.43 3.16 10.53
N THR A 122 -3.36 2.42 9.94
CA THR A 122 -3.80 1.12 10.48
C THR A 122 -2.71 0.07 10.37
N GLY A 123 -1.94 0.05 9.28
CA GLY A 123 -0.91 -0.95 9.05
C GLY A 123 0.30 -0.76 9.98
N VAL A 124 0.84 0.46 10.05
CA VAL A 124 2.09 0.73 10.78
C VAL A 124 1.85 0.84 12.28
N PHE A 125 0.79 1.52 12.71
CA PHE A 125 0.60 1.84 14.13
C PHE A 125 -0.32 0.85 14.85
N PHE A 126 -1.31 0.24 14.18
CA PHE A 126 -2.35 -0.54 14.87
C PHE A 126 -2.23 -2.06 14.74
N LEU A 127 -1.45 -2.58 13.76
CA LEU A 127 -1.21 -4.02 13.69
C LEU A 127 -0.25 -4.48 14.81
N PRO A 128 -0.63 -5.46 15.67
CA PRO A 128 0.25 -5.97 16.72
C PRO A 128 1.35 -6.84 16.12
N HIS A 129 2.59 -6.74 16.61
CA HIS A 129 3.75 -7.48 16.07
C HIS A 129 4.66 -8.03 17.17
N SER A 130 4.14 -8.09 18.40
CA SER A 130 4.81 -8.51 19.64
C SER A 130 3.79 -9.21 20.52
#